data_AF-A0A377XN66-F1
#
_entry.id   AF-A0A377XN66-F1
#
_cell.length_a   1.000
_cell.length_b   1.000
_cell.length_c   1.000
_cell.angle_alpha   90.00
_cell.angle_beta   90.00
_cell.angle_gamma   90.00
#
_symmetry.space_group_name_H-M   'P 1'
#
loop_
_entity.id
_entity.type
_entity.pdbx_description
1 polymer ?
#
loop_
_entity_poly.entity_id
_entity_poly.type
_entity_poly.pdbx_seq_one_letter_code
_entity_poly.pdbx_strand_id
1 'polypeptide(L)' 'MLQNIRIVLVETSHTGNMGSVARAMKTMGLTNLWLVNPLVKPDSQAIALAAGASDVIGNAQIVDTP' A
#
# COMPACT_ATOMS: atom_id res chain seq x y z
N MET A 1 13.22 8.08 11.29
CA MET A 1 13.92 6.78 11.16
C MET A 1 13.06 5.72 10.44
N LEU A 2 11.73 5.67 10.66
CA LEU A 2 10.84 4.66 10.04
C LEU A 2 10.64 4.81 8.52
N GLN A 3 10.83 6.00 7.94
CA GLN A 3 10.68 6.26 6.50
C GLN A 3 11.62 5.43 5.59
N ASN A 4 12.70 4.87 6.15
CA ASN A 4 13.65 4.03 5.44
C ASN A 4 13.21 2.56 5.34
N ILE A 5 12.11 2.19 6.01
CA ILE A 5 11.54 0.83 5.93
C ILE A 5 10.52 0.82 4.80
N ARG A 6 10.78 0.01 3.78
CA ARG A 6 9.85 -0.22 2.67
C ARG A 6 8.99 -1.44 2.96
N ILE A 7 7.68 -1.28 2.80
CA ILE A 7 6.75 -2.40 2.74
C ILE A 7 6.48 -2.69 1.27
N VAL A 8 6.92 -3.87 0.81
CA VAL A 8 6.83 -4.28 -0.59
C VAL A 8 5.76 -5.36 -0.71
N LEU A 9 4.69 -5.08 -1.46
CA LEU A 9 3.67 -6.05 -1.80
C LEU A 9 3.88 -6.51 -3.25
N VAL A 10 4.10 -7.80 -3.44
CA VAL A 10 4.37 -8.41 -4.75
C VAL A 10 3.09 -9.08 -5.25
N GLU A 11 2.69 -8.79 -6.48
CA GLU A 11 1.57 -9.44 -7.18
C GLU A 11 0.25 -9.42 -6.39
N THR A 12 -0.06 -8.28 -5.76
CA THR A 12 -1.27 -8.15 -4.95
C THR A 12 -2.52 -8.38 -5.80
N SER A 13 -3.32 -9.38 -5.43
CA SER A 13 -4.50 -9.83 -6.17
C SER A 13 -5.81 -9.15 -5.78
N HIS A 14 -5.90 -8.65 -4.55
CA HIS A 14 -7.11 -8.01 -4.01
C HIS A 14 -6.79 -6.59 -3.54
N THR A 15 -7.49 -5.61 -4.10
CA THR A 15 -7.30 -4.17 -3.78
C THR A 15 -7.53 -3.88 -2.30
N GLY A 16 -8.45 -4.61 -1.66
CA GLY A 16 -8.69 -4.49 -0.23
C GLY A 16 -7.47 -4.80 0.65
N ASN A 17 -6.58 -5.70 0.22
CA ASN A 17 -5.35 -5.99 0.96
C ASN A 17 -4.41 -4.78 0.98
N MET A 18 -4.34 -4.00 -0.11
CA MET A 18 -3.56 -2.75 -0.14
C MET A 18 -4.11 -1.75 0.88
N GLY A 19 -5.44 -1.66 0.99
CA GLY A 19 -6.16 -0.89 2.01
C GLY A 19 -5.77 -1.30 3.43
N SER A 20 -5.96 -2.58 3.76
CA SER A 20 -5.64 -3.11 5.08
C SER A 20 -4.17 -2.97 5.45
N VAL A 21 -3.24 -3.18 4.51
CA VAL A 21 -1.81 -2.98 4.71
C VAL A 21 -1.50 -1.51 4.95
N ALA A 22 -2.04 -0.59 4.14
CA ALA A 22 -1.84 0.85 4.33
C ALA A 22 -2.33 1.31 5.71
N ARG A 23 -3.48 0.81 6.16
CA ARG A 23 -4.00 1.08 7.51
C ARG A 23 -3.02 0.59 8.59
N ALA A 24 -2.55 -0.65 8.49
CA ALA A 24 -1.59 -1.21 9.44
C ALA A 24 -0.28 -0.41 9.46
N MET A 25 0.24 -0.05 8.28
CA MET A 25 1.43 0.80 8.13
C MET A 25 1.26 2.12 8.87
N LYS A 26 0.15 2.82 8.64
CA LYS A 26 -0.08 4.13 9.26
C LYS A 26 -0.21 4.05 10.78
N THR A 27 -0.87 3.02 11.31
CA THR A 27 -0.92 2.76 12.76
C THR A 27 0.48 2.52 13.34
N MET A 28 1.40 1.94 12.56
CA MET A 28 2.79 1.68 12.96
C MET A 28 3.77 2.82 12.63
N GLY A 29 3.29 3.95 12.08
CA GLY A 29 4.15 5.08 11.67
C GLY A 29 4.99 4.81 10.41
N LEU A 30 4.62 3.80 9.61
CA LEU A 30 5.22 3.46 8.32
C LEU A 30 4.45 4.13 7.18
N THR A 31 5.18 4.60 6.17
CA THR A 31 4.58 5.35 5.05
C THR A 31 5.09 4.95 3.67
N ASN A 32 6.15 4.15 3.59
CA ASN A 32 6.84 3.84 2.34
C ASN A 32 6.34 2.51 1.74
N LEU A 33 5.26 2.59 0.96
CA LEU A 33 4.60 1.45 0.30
C LEU A 33 5.07 1.29 -1.15
N TRP A 34 5.44 0.07 -1.52
CA TRP A 34 5.81 -0.33 -2.88
C TRP A 34 4.93 -1.48 -3.34
N LEU A 35 4.39 -1.37 -4.55
CA LEU A 35 3.57 -2.38 -5.21
C LEU A 35 4.33 -2.89 -6.42
N VAL A 36 4.75 -4.14 -6.37
CA VAL A 36 5.46 -4.80 -7.48
C VAL A 36 4.48 -5.62 -8.28
N ASN A 37 4.34 -5.32 -9.57
CA ASN A 37 3.44 -6.02 -10.50
C ASN A 37 2.04 -6.29 -9.91
N PRO A 38 1.33 -5.29 -9.36
CA PRO A 38 0.03 -5.55 -8.74
C PRO A 38 -0.97 -6.01 -9.82
N LEU A 39 -1.63 -7.15 -9.59
CA LEU A 39 -2.59 -7.73 -10.55
C LEU A 39 -3.84 -6.85 -10.71
N VAL A 40 -4.10 -6.00 -9.73
CA VAL A 40 -5.17 -5.01 -9.71
C VAL A 40 -4.62 -3.68 -9.23
N LYS A 41 -5.05 -2.57 -9.84
CA LYS A 41 -4.65 -1.23 -9.38
C LYS A 41 -5.45 -0.81 -8.15
N PRO A 42 -4.90 0.06 -7.27
CA PRO A 42 -5.66 0.62 -6.17
C PRO A 42 -6.97 1.27 -6.66
N ASP A 43 -8.08 0.92 -6.03
CA ASP A 43 -9.43 1.36 -6.38
C ASP A 43 -10.14 1.98 -5.16
N SER A 44 -11.44 2.24 -5.30
CA SER A 44 -12.27 2.75 -4.20
C SER A 44 -12.34 1.79 -3.01
N GLN A 45 -12.22 0.48 -3.21
CA GLN A 45 -12.22 -0.51 -2.14
C GLN A 45 -10.92 -0.43 -1.32
N ALA A 46 -9.77 -0.27 -1.98
CA ALA A 46 -8.49 -0.04 -1.32
C ALA A 46 -8.55 1.21 -0.43
N ILE A 47 -9.12 2.31 -0.96
CA ILE A 47 -9.29 3.57 -0.22
C ILE A 47 -10.22 3.41 0.98
N ALA A 48 -11.36 2.71 0.81
CA ALA A 48 -12.32 2.48 1.89
C ALA A 48 -11.69 1.68 3.04
N LEU A 49 -10.90 0.65 2.72
CA LEU A 49 -10.25 -0.19 3.72
C LEU A 49 -8.99 0.44 4.34
N ALA A 50 -8.42 1.46 3.72
CA ALA A 50 -7.30 2.22 4.26
C ALA A 50 -7.65 3.01 5.53
N ALA A 51 -8.94 3.32 5.76
CA ALA A 51 -9.44 3.96 6.98
C ALA A 51 -8.61 5.18 7.43
N GLY A 52 -8.36 6.13 6.52
CA GLY A 52 -7.55 7.33 6.78
C GLY A 52 -6.06 7.21 6.41
N ALA A 53 -5.64 6.04 5.91
CA ALA A 53 -4.31 5.81 5.32
C ALA A 53 -4.28 5.93 3.79
N SER A 54 -5.23 6.67 3.19
CA SER A 54 -5.31 6.87 1.74
C SER A 54 -4.08 7.57 1.16
N ASP A 55 -3.37 8.35 1.97
CA ASP A 55 -2.07 8.96 1.64
C ASP A 55 -0.96 7.93 1.44
N VAL A 56 -0.95 6.83 2.21
CA VAL A 56 0.04 5.75 2.03
C VAL A 56 -0.18 5.04 0.69
N ILE A 57 -1.43 4.84 0.30
CA ILE A 57 -1.78 4.26 -1.01
C ILE A 57 -1.50 5.25 -2.15
N GLY A 58 -1.89 6.52 -1.97
CA GLY A 58 -1.71 7.55 -2.99
C GLY A 58 -0.24 7.87 -3.29
N ASN A 59 0.64 7.69 -2.31
CA ASN A 59 2.09 7.86 -2.46
C ASN A 59 2.83 6.55 -2.80
N ALA A 60 2.12 5.43 -2.94
CA ALA A 60 2.74 4.14 -3.20
C ALA A 60 3.47 4.14 -4.55
N GLN A 61 4.67 3.57 -4.58
CA GLN A 61 5.43 3.38 -5.81
C GLN A 61 4.98 2.09 -6.48
N ILE A 62 4.62 2.16 -7.77
CA ILE A 62 4.27 0.98 -8.57
C ILE A 62 5.41 0.69 -9.53
N VAL A 63 5.94 -0.52 -9.48
CA VAL A 63 7.06 -0.97 -10.32
C VAL A 63 6.76 -2.34 -10.91
N ASP A 64 7.38 -2.66 -12.05
CA ASP A 64 7.16 -3.94 -12.73
C ASP A 64 8.00 -5.08 -12.11
N THR A 65 9.13 -4.77 -11.49
CA THR A 65 10.07 -5.74 -10.90
C THR A 65 10.47 -5.37 -9.47
N PRO A 66 10.80 -6.35 -8.60
CA PRO A 66 11.20 -6.11 -7.21
C PRO A 66 12.49 -5.30 -7.03
#